data_AF-A0A849RBG9-F1
#
_entry.id   AF-A0A849RBG9-F1
#
_cell.length_a   1.000
_cell.length_b   1.000
_cell.length_c   1.000
_cell.angle_alpha   90.00
_cell.angle_beta   90.00
_cell.angle_gamma   90.00
#
_symmetry.space_group_name_H-M   'P 1'
#
loop_
_entity.id
_entity.type
_entity.pdbx_description
1 polymer ?
#
loop_
_entity_poly.entity_id
_entity_poly.type
_entity_poly.pdbx_seq_one_letter_code
_entity_poly.pdbx_strand_id
1 'polypeptide(L)'
;MDINKDFSRNVWCLLGLPFDAIDLGQTAVEILSAANERRPCFLSTPNLNFLCASQSDDGFKNSVINSDLSIADGFPIVLVAKLLGIPLPGRVAGSDLMEHLYRRSTTVPLKVFFFGGEPGVGELASQKINQQPTGLLAVGHYAPGFGTVDEMSSPEIIEKINQHDVEFLIVSISAKKGQAWIEKNKHLLNAPVMSHLGAVINFFAGSIQRAPKLAQRFGLEWLWRIYQEPALWRRYFNDGVSFLKLLLCNVMPYWLWLKFFQPSSSNQTFGINVSTEADEIKHISLSGYCMYSTILPLREAFKQAAAKKRDVVLDLKGVTVIDSAFLGLCLVLYKHLKASGHSLTLINSNKNVRRIMKWQKVIGLLT
;
A
#
# COMPACT_ATOMS: atom_id res chain seq x y z
N MET A 1 2.68 -12.10 9.25
CA MET A 1 3.58 -11.08 8.67
C MET A 1 4.92 -11.75 8.43
N ASP A 2 5.44 -11.68 7.20
CA ASP A 2 6.74 -12.24 6.83
C ASP A 2 7.81 -11.14 6.88
N ILE A 3 8.59 -11.13 7.96
CA ILE A 3 9.65 -10.16 8.20
C ILE A 3 10.70 -10.20 7.06
N ASN A 4 11.06 -11.38 6.57
CA ASN A 4 12.11 -11.50 5.56
C ASN A 4 11.66 -10.89 4.24
N LYS A 5 10.43 -11.19 3.82
CA LYS A 5 9.83 -10.60 2.62
C LYS A 5 9.73 -9.08 2.77
N ASP A 6 9.22 -8.59 3.88
CA ASP A 6 8.98 -7.16 4.08
C ASP A 6 10.25 -6.30 3.98
N PHE A 7 11.36 -6.71 4.58
CA PHE A 7 12.64 -5.99 4.48
C PHE A 7 13.39 -6.22 3.15
N SER A 8 12.96 -7.18 2.33
CA SER A 8 13.47 -7.37 0.96
C SER A 8 12.78 -6.47 -0.07
N ARG A 9 11.63 -5.87 0.27
CA ARG A 9 10.85 -5.00 -0.63
C ARG A 9 11.61 -3.74 -1.01
N ASN A 10 11.41 -3.33 -2.25
CA ASN A 10 11.79 -2.01 -2.72
C ASN A 10 10.62 -1.07 -2.43
N VAL A 11 10.66 -0.43 -1.26
CA VAL A 11 9.58 0.41 -0.73
C VAL A 11 10.04 1.87 -0.58
N TRP A 12 9.17 2.79 -0.96
CA TRP A 12 9.37 4.23 -0.81
C TRP A 12 8.21 4.86 -0.07
N CYS A 13 8.52 5.83 0.79
CA CYS A 13 7.52 6.68 1.42
C CYS A 13 7.12 7.83 0.47
N LEU A 14 5.82 8.02 0.29
CA LEU A 14 5.24 9.21 -0.35
C LEU A 14 4.14 9.74 0.56
N LEU A 15 4.36 10.91 1.15
CA LEU A 15 3.40 11.63 2.00
C LEU A 15 2.79 10.77 3.12
N GLY A 16 3.60 9.92 3.73
CA GLY A 16 3.26 9.10 4.89
C GLY A 16 2.72 7.71 4.55
N LEU A 17 2.66 7.35 3.27
CA LEU A 17 2.24 6.02 2.80
C LEU A 17 3.40 5.28 2.13
N PRO A 18 3.52 3.96 2.33
CA PRO A 18 4.49 3.14 1.61
C PRO A 18 3.99 2.81 0.20
N PHE A 19 4.90 2.78 -0.76
CA PHE A 19 4.67 2.32 -2.13
C PHE A 19 5.82 1.43 -2.59
N ASP A 20 5.49 0.25 -3.11
CA ASP A 20 6.43 -0.65 -3.75
C ASP A 20 6.66 -0.21 -5.20
N ALA A 21 7.91 -0.07 -5.63
CA ALA A 21 8.22 0.23 -7.03
C ALA A 21 8.20 -1.05 -7.87
N ILE A 22 6.99 -1.54 -8.13
CA ILE A 22 6.73 -2.69 -8.99
C ILE A 22 5.69 -2.33 -10.05
N ASP A 23 5.83 -2.93 -11.23
CA ASP A 23 4.88 -2.74 -12.33
C ASP A 23 3.71 -3.73 -12.26
N LEU A 24 2.78 -3.63 -13.22
CA LEU A 24 1.61 -4.48 -13.31
C LEU A 24 1.96 -5.97 -13.42
N GLY A 25 2.97 -6.32 -14.21
CA GLY A 25 3.38 -7.71 -14.43
C GLY A 25 4.03 -8.30 -13.19
N GLN A 26 4.94 -7.53 -12.57
CA GLN A 26 5.57 -7.89 -11.29
C GLN A 26 4.53 -8.05 -10.17
N THR A 27 3.54 -7.15 -10.12
CA THR A 27 2.42 -7.27 -9.18
C THR A 27 1.65 -8.56 -9.39
N ALA A 28 1.29 -8.88 -10.64
CA ALA A 28 0.58 -10.13 -10.95
C ALA A 28 1.40 -11.36 -10.53
N VAL A 29 2.69 -11.39 -10.85
CA VAL A 29 3.61 -12.48 -10.44
C VAL A 29 3.65 -12.63 -8.92
N GLU A 30 3.74 -11.54 -8.16
CA GLU A 30 3.76 -11.57 -6.71
C GLU A 30 2.45 -12.14 -6.13
N ILE A 31 1.29 -11.73 -6.66
CA ILE A 31 -0.02 -12.26 -6.23
C ILE A 31 -0.12 -13.75 -6.50
N LEU A 32 0.33 -14.20 -7.68
CA LEU A 32 0.29 -15.61 -8.07
C LEU A 32 1.27 -16.47 -7.25
N SER A 33 2.47 -15.95 -6.95
CA SER A 33 3.44 -16.60 -6.06
C SER A 33 2.88 -16.69 -4.63
N ALA A 34 2.34 -15.60 -4.10
CA ALA A 34 1.75 -15.59 -2.76
C ALA A 34 0.56 -16.56 -2.64
N ALA A 35 -0.29 -16.64 -3.67
CA ALA A 35 -1.37 -17.62 -3.73
C ALA A 35 -0.85 -19.07 -3.72
N ASN A 36 0.09 -19.39 -4.61
CA ASN A 36 0.67 -20.73 -4.74
C ASN A 36 1.44 -21.18 -3.49
N GLU A 37 2.19 -20.27 -2.87
CA GLU A 37 2.93 -20.52 -1.62
C GLU A 37 2.03 -20.49 -0.37
N ARG A 38 0.75 -20.14 -0.55
CA ARG A 38 -0.19 -19.80 0.53
C ARG A 38 0.38 -18.78 1.54
N ARG A 39 1.23 -17.87 1.05
CA ARG A 39 1.87 -16.82 1.84
C ARG A 39 0.89 -15.66 2.04
N PRO A 40 0.64 -15.22 3.29
CA PRO A 40 -0.21 -14.06 3.54
C PRO A 40 0.28 -12.82 2.80
N CYS A 41 -0.61 -12.22 2.01
CA CYS A 41 -0.33 -11.03 1.21
C CYS A 41 -1.56 -10.12 1.20
N PHE A 42 -1.51 -9.07 2.02
CA PHE A 42 -2.45 -7.97 1.95
C PHE A 42 -1.99 -6.92 0.94
N LEU A 43 -2.71 -6.81 -0.17
CA LEU A 43 -2.50 -5.82 -1.22
C LEU A 43 -3.36 -4.57 -1.01
N SER A 44 -2.70 -3.42 -0.92
CA SER A 44 -3.30 -2.10 -1.03
C SER A 44 -3.03 -1.47 -2.39
N THR A 45 -4.00 -0.72 -2.90
CA THR A 45 -3.89 0.07 -4.14
C THR A 45 -4.15 1.56 -3.84
N PRO A 46 -3.25 2.26 -3.10
CA PRO A 46 -3.55 3.63 -2.70
C PRO A 46 -3.64 4.55 -3.91
N ASN A 47 -4.80 5.19 -4.02
CA ASN A 47 -5.08 6.25 -4.99
C ASN A 47 -5.12 7.63 -4.33
N LEU A 48 -5.53 8.66 -5.07
CA LEU A 48 -5.61 10.01 -4.52
C LEU A 48 -6.55 10.11 -3.30
N ASN A 49 -7.68 9.41 -3.33
CA ASN A 49 -8.62 9.38 -2.21
C ASN A 49 -7.97 8.72 -0.98
N PHE A 50 -7.22 7.64 -1.18
CA PHE A 50 -6.47 7.01 -0.08
C PHE A 50 -5.45 7.98 0.53
N LEU A 51 -4.68 8.64 -0.33
CA LEU A 51 -3.69 9.62 0.09
C LEU A 51 -4.33 10.73 0.93
N CYS A 52 -5.40 11.37 0.43
CA CYS A 52 -6.09 12.44 1.13
C CYS A 52 -6.72 11.96 2.45
N ALA A 53 -7.45 10.84 2.45
CA ALA A 53 -8.09 10.30 3.64
C ALA A 53 -7.08 9.92 4.74
N SER A 54 -5.91 9.38 4.36
CA SER A 54 -4.85 9.04 5.30
C SER A 54 -4.28 10.24 6.05
N GLN A 55 -4.42 11.47 5.53
CA GLN A 55 -3.88 12.66 6.19
C GLN A 55 -4.64 13.05 7.45
N SER A 56 -5.91 12.65 7.56
CA SER A 56 -6.80 12.99 8.68
C SER A 56 -7.27 11.77 9.48
N ASP A 57 -6.92 10.56 9.05
CA ASP A 57 -7.36 9.31 9.65
C ASP A 57 -6.16 8.37 9.82
N ASP A 58 -5.63 8.33 11.04
CA ASP A 58 -4.48 7.49 11.35
C ASP A 58 -4.83 6.01 11.31
N GLY A 59 -6.06 5.60 11.66
CA GLY A 59 -6.48 4.20 11.54
C GLY A 59 -6.40 3.72 10.09
N PHE A 60 -6.92 4.53 9.17
CA PHE A 60 -6.84 4.26 7.74
C PHE A 60 -5.41 4.33 7.20
N LYS A 61 -4.61 5.33 7.60
CA LYS A 61 -3.19 5.39 7.24
C LYS A 61 -2.44 4.12 7.66
N ASN A 62 -2.67 3.67 8.90
CA ASN A 62 -2.05 2.47 9.43
C ASN A 62 -2.47 1.21 8.67
N SER A 63 -3.71 1.11 8.22
CA SER A 63 -4.14 -0.04 7.40
C SER A 63 -3.34 -0.18 6.10
N VAL A 64 -3.01 0.95 5.44
CA VAL A 64 -2.15 0.94 4.26
C VAL A 64 -0.70 0.62 4.62
N ILE A 65 -0.18 1.18 5.73
CA ILE A 65 1.17 0.85 6.23
C ILE A 65 1.31 -0.65 6.51
N ASN A 66 0.25 -1.27 7.02
CA ASN A 66 0.22 -2.69 7.38
C ASN A 66 0.15 -3.65 6.18
N SER A 67 0.06 -3.13 4.95
CA SER A 67 0.00 -3.95 3.75
C SER A 67 1.33 -4.65 3.45
N ASP A 68 1.24 -5.86 2.91
CA ASP A 68 2.40 -6.64 2.44
C ASP A 68 2.82 -6.21 1.03
N LEU A 69 1.91 -5.57 0.30
CA LEU A 69 2.15 -4.97 -1.01
C LEU A 69 1.32 -3.69 -1.17
N SER A 70 1.92 -2.61 -1.64
CA SER A 70 1.26 -1.31 -1.82
C SER A 70 1.64 -0.71 -3.17
N ILE A 71 0.70 -0.70 -4.11
CA ILE A 71 0.94 -0.25 -5.49
C ILE A 71 0.25 1.08 -5.80
N ALA A 72 0.87 1.91 -6.62
CA ALA A 72 0.34 3.23 -6.93
C ALA A 72 -0.83 3.17 -7.93
N ASP A 73 -2.04 3.40 -7.41
CA ASP A 73 -3.26 3.44 -8.20
C ASP A 73 -3.66 4.89 -8.52
N GLY A 74 -3.05 5.48 -9.54
CA GLY A 74 -3.56 6.69 -10.16
C GLY A 74 -2.49 7.68 -10.57
N PHE A 75 -2.83 8.50 -11.56
CA PHE A 75 -1.93 9.50 -12.13
C PHE A 75 -1.38 10.51 -11.11
N PRO A 76 -2.18 11.07 -10.16
CA PRO A 76 -1.66 12.03 -9.19
C PRO A 76 -0.52 11.49 -8.31
N ILE A 77 -0.58 10.22 -7.92
CA ILE A 77 0.45 9.56 -7.11
C ILE A 77 1.74 9.40 -7.92
N VAL A 78 1.62 8.89 -9.14
CA VAL A 78 2.76 8.70 -10.07
C VAL A 78 3.41 10.05 -10.41
N LEU A 79 2.62 11.12 -10.60
CA LEU A 79 3.12 12.47 -10.83
C LEU A 79 3.97 12.97 -9.66
N VAL A 80 3.47 12.85 -8.42
CA VAL A 80 4.20 13.27 -7.22
C VAL A 80 5.47 12.42 -7.05
N ALA A 81 5.37 11.10 -7.26
CA ALA A 81 6.53 10.22 -7.22
C ALA A 81 7.62 10.67 -8.21
N LYS A 82 7.24 10.97 -9.46
CA LYS A 82 8.15 11.47 -10.49
C LYS A 82 8.79 12.81 -10.11
N LEU A 83 8.01 13.74 -9.55
CA LEU A 83 8.56 15.02 -9.06
C LEU A 83 9.60 14.80 -7.97
N LEU A 84 9.34 13.88 -7.04
CA LEU A 84 10.23 13.60 -5.91
C LEU A 84 11.35 12.59 -6.23
N GLY A 85 11.52 12.18 -7.49
CA GLY A 85 12.55 11.23 -7.90
C GLY A 85 12.33 9.80 -7.39
N ILE A 86 11.11 9.44 -6.99
CA ILE A 86 10.75 8.08 -6.57
C ILE A 86 10.54 7.22 -7.82
N PRO A 87 11.22 6.07 -7.94
CA PRO A 87 11.26 5.27 -9.18
C PRO A 87 10.04 4.36 -9.36
N LEU A 88 8.82 4.88 -9.15
CA LEU A 88 7.61 4.10 -9.41
C LEU A 88 7.49 3.85 -10.93
N PRO A 89 7.38 2.58 -11.38
CA PRO A 89 7.43 2.25 -12.81
C PRO A 89 6.19 2.73 -13.58
N GLY A 90 5.10 3.00 -12.88
CA GLY A 90 3.90 3.57 -13.47
C GLY A 90 2.68 3.39 -12.58
N ARG A 91 1.51 3.63 -13.18
CA ARG A 91 0.22 3.38 -12.55
C ARG A 91 -0.09 1.90 -12.60
N VAL A 92 -0.45 1.31 -11.46
CA VAL A 92 -1.01 -0.04 -11.38
C VAL A 92 -2.39 0.05 -10.73
N ALA A 93 -3.42 0.07 -11.57
CA ALA A 93 -4.80 0.10 -11.08
C ALA A 93 -5.26 -1.31 -10.70
N GLY A 94 -6.03 -1.43 -9.61
CA GLY A 94 -6.58 -2.72 -9.18
C GLY A 94 -7.44 -3.40 -10.25
N SER A 95 -8.15 -2.61 -11.06
CA SER A 95 -8.90 -3.12 -12.21
C SER A 95 -7.99 -3.67 -13.31
N ASP A 96 -6.87 -3.01 -13.59
CA ASP A 96 -5.91 -3.45 -14.62
C ASP A 96 -5.22 -4.74 -14.17
N LEU A 97 -4.90 -4.87 -12.87
CA LEU A 97 -4.39 -6.10 -12.27
C LEU A 97 -5.36 -7.27 -12.46
N MET A 98 -6.63 -7.08 -12.10
CA MET A 98 -7.61 -8.16 -12.23
C MET A 98 -7.89 -8.53 -13.69
N GLU A 99 -7.89 -7.55 -14.60
CA GLU A 99 -8.00 -7.84 -16.03
C GLU A 99 -6.78 -8.59 -16.57
N HIS A 100 -5.57 -8.24 -16.12
CA HIS A 100 -4.35 -8.93 -16.48
C HIS A 100 -4.36 -10.40 -16.01
N LEU A 101 -4.78 -10.64 -14.77
CA LEU A 101 -4.95 -11.99 -14.21
C LEU A 101 -6.04 -12.77 -14.96
N TYR A 102 -7.18 -12.14 -15.26
CA TYR A 102 -8.28 -12.72 -16.02
C TYR A 102 -7.87 -13.18 -17.42
N ARG A 103 -7.14 -12.36 -18.17
CA ARG A 103 -6.75 -12.67 -19.55
C ARG A 103 -5.66 -13.73 -19.68
N ARG A 104 -5.02 -14.12 -18.58
CA ARG A 104 -3.96 -15.13 -18.60
C ARG A 104 -4.54 -16.48 -19.02
N SER A 105 -4.06 -17.05 -20.12
CA SER A 105 -4.36 -18.44 -20.48
C SER A 105 -3.56 -19.38 -19.59
N THR A 106 -4.23 -20.24 -18.82
CA THR A 106 -3.61 -21.16 -17.86
C THR A 106 -4.53 -22.35 -17.63
N THR A 107 -3.94 -23.51 -17.33
CA THR A 107 -4.66 -24.72 -16.90
C THR A 107 -5.02 -24.69 -15.41
N VAL A 108 -4.34 -23.84 -14.64
CA VAL A 108 -4.58 -23.65 -13.21
C VAL A 108 -5.03 -22.19 -13.01
N PRO A 109 -6.34 -21.93 -12.97
CA PRO A 109 -6.88 -20.59 -12.73
C PRO A 109 -6.77 -20.23 -11.24
N LEU A 110 -6.57 -18.94 -10.96
CA LEU A 110 -6.56 -18.41 -9.60
C LEU A 110 -7.98 -18.37 -9.03
N LYS A 111 -8.21 -19.01 -7.88
CA LYS A 111 -9.51 -19.08 -7.21
C LYS A 111 -9.85 -17.77 -6.51
N VAL A 112 -10.83 -17.05 -7.04
CA VAL A 112 -11.24 -15.74 -6.53
C VAL A 112 -12.58 -15.79 -5.80
N PHE A 113 -12.69 -15.04 -4.70
CA PHE A 113 -13.94 -14.84 -3.98
C PHE A 113 -14.27 -13.35 -3.89
N PHE A 114 -15.52 -12.99 -4.12
CA PHE A 114 -15.97 -11.60 -4.03
C PHE A 114 -16.78 -11.33 -2.76
N PHE A 115 -16.28 -10.44 -1.92
CA PHE A 115 -16.96 -10.01 -0.70
C PHE A 115 -17.39 -8.54 -0.81
N GLY A 116 -18.68 -8.26 -0.69
CA GLY A 116 -19.25 -6.92 -0.88
C GLY A 116 -19.83 -6.69 -2.28
N GLY A 117 -20.07 -5.42 -2.58
CA GLY A 117 -20.85 -4.99 -3.75
C GLY A 117 -22.35 -4.95 -3.49
N GLU A 118 -23.09 -4.38 -4.44
CA GLU A 118 -24.56 -4.38 -4.43
C GLU A 118 -25.10 -5.82 -4.58
N PRO A 119 -26.31 -6.13 -4.05
CA PRO A 119 -26.95 -7.42 -4.23
C PRO A 119 -26.98 -7.86 -5.71
N GLY A 120 -26.61 -9.12 -5.98
CA GLY A 120 -26.57 -9.71 -7.32
C GLY A 120 -25.33 -9.39 -8.17
N VAL A 121 -24.54 -8.36 -7.83
CA VAL A 121 -23.35 -7.98 -8.63
C VAL A 121 -22.26 -9.05 -8.55
N GLY A 122 -22.00 -9.60 -7.36
CA GLY A 122 -21.01 -10.67 -7.19
C GLY A 122 -21.41 -11.98 -7.86
N GLU A 123 -22.70 -12.28 -7.89
CA GLU A 123 -23.23 -13.44 -8.62
C GLU A 123 -22.99 -13.30 -10.12
N LEU A 124 -23.38 -12.16 -10.70
CA LEU A 124 -23.20 -11.88 -12.12
C LEU A 124 -21.73 -11.86 -12.52
N ALA A 125 -20.86 -11.28 -11.69
CA ALA A 125 -19.41 -11.30 -11.91
C ALA A 125 -18.86 -12.74 -11.91
N SER A 126 -19.30 -13.56 -10.95
CA SER A 126 -18.88 -14.97 -10.85
C SER A 126 -19.33 -15.78 -12.06
N GLN A 127 -20.58 -15.62 -12.49
CA GLN A 127 -21.12 -16.27 -13.68
C GLN A 127 -20.32 -15.89 -14.94
N LYS A 128 -20.04 -14.60 -15.16
CA LYS A 128 -19.27 -14.13 -16.32
C LYS A 128 -17.83 -14.64 -16.33
N ILE A 129 -17.18 -14.69 -15.17
CA ILE A 129 -15.82 -15.23 -15.06
C ILE A 129 -15.79 -16.71 -15.40
N ASN A 130 -16.80 -17.46 -14.96
CA ASN A 130 -16.85 -18.92 -15.11
C ASN A 130 -17.44 -19.38 -16.45
N GLN A 131 -18.01 -18.48 -17.27
CA GLN A 131 -18.59 -18.80 -18.58
C GLN A 131 -17.57 -19.25 -19.63
N GLN A 132 -16.30 -18.91 -19.46
CA GLN A 132 -15.23 -19.28 -20.37
C GLN A 132 -13.94 -19.55 -19.61
N PRO A 133 -13.04 -20.42 -20.11
CA PRO A 133 -11.74 -20.65 -19.49
C PRO A 133 -10.92 -19.36 -19.45
N THR A 134 -10.59 -18.89 -18.25
CA THR A 134 -9.82 -17.67 -18.01
C THR A 134 -8.73 -17.95 -16.98
N GLY A 135 -7.90 -16.95 -16.67
CA GLY A 135 -6.92 -17.06 -15.59
C GLY A 135 -7.51 -17.00 -14.19
N LEU A 136 -8.83 -16.79 -14.07
CA LEU A 136 -9.55 -16.74 -12.80
C LEU A 136 -10.64 -17.81 -12.76
N LEU A 137 -10.93 -18.31 -11.56
CA LEU A 137 -12.08 -19.14 -11.26
C LEU A 137 -12.83 -18.51 -10.09
N ALA A 138 -14.04 -18.03 -10.30
CA ALA A 138 -14.85 -17.50 -9.22
C ALA A 138 -15.43 -18.65 -8.40
N VAL A 139 -14.90 -18.84 -7.18
CA VAL A 139 -15.28 -19.94 -6.28
C VAL A 139 -16.44 -19.58 -5.35
N GLY A 140 -16.72 -18.30 -5.19
CA GLY A 140 -17.86 -17.83 -4.41
C GLY A 140 -17.99 -16.32 -4.36
N HIS A 141 -19.11 -15.88 -3.81
CA HIS A 141 -19.37 -14.48 -3.53
C HIS A 141 -20.26 -14.33 -2.30
N TYR A 142 -20.19 -13.19 -1.63
CA TYR A 142 -21.10 -12.86 -0.54
C TYR A 142 -21.25 -11.34 -0.40
N ALA A 143 -22.49 -10.87 -0.40
CA ALA A 143 -22.83 -9.48 -0.16
C ALA A 143 -23.39 -9.34 1.26
N PRO A 144 -22.61 -8.82 2.24
CA PRO A 144 -23.06 -8.67 3.62
C PRO A 144 -24.06 -7.51 3.80
N GLY A 145 -24.40 -6.78 2.73
CA GLY A 145 -25.22 -5.58 2.79
C GLY A 145 -24.48 -4.36 3.36
N PHE A 146 -25.24 -3.42 3.90
CA PHE A 146 -24.71 -2.22 4.56
C PHE A 146 -24.60 -2.46 6.06
N GLY A 147 -23.40 -2.27 6.61
CA GLY A 147 -23.16 -2.39 8.04
C GLY A 147 -21.84 -1.77 8.49
N THR A 148 -21.60 -1.87 9.79
CA THR A 148 -20.30 -1.62 10.42
C THR A 148 -19.32 -2.75 10.07
N VAL A 149 -18.03 -2.51 10.29
CA VAL A 149 -17.03 -3.57 10.11
C VAL A 149 -17.35 -4.77 11.00
N ASP A 150 -17.84 -4.54 12.21
CA ASP A 150 -18.15 -5.59 13.18
C ASP A 150 -19.31 -6.48 12.74
N GLU A 151 -20.42 -5.88 12.29
CA GLU A 151 -21.58 -6.62 11.76
C GLU A 151 -21.21 -7.49 10.55
N MET A 152 -20.30 -7.00 9.71
CA MET A 152 -19.80 -7.73 8.54
C MET A 152 -18.71 -8.75 8.87
N SER A 153 -18.30 -8.90 10.14
CA SER A 153 -17.21 -9.77 10.58
C SER A 153 -17.69 -10.92 11.48
N SER A 154 -18.94 -11.36 11.32
CA SER A 154 -19.46 -12.47 12.13
C SER A 154 -18.68 -13.77 11.84
N PRO A 155 -18.51 -14.66 12.84
CA PRO A 155 -17.82 -15.94 12.63
C PRO A 155 -18.43 -16.77 11.49
N GLU A 156 -19.76 -16.73 11.34
CA GLU A 156 -20.48 -17.44 10.28
C GLU A 156 -20.10 -16.91 8.88
N ILE A 157 -19.89 -15.61 8.74
CA ILE A 157 -19.45 -14.99 7.49
C ILE A 157 -18.02 -15.44 7.15
N ILE A 158 -17.13 -15.42 8.14
CA ILE A 158 -15.74 -15.84 7.95
C ILE A 158 -15.66 -17.32 7.58
N GLU A 159 -16.40 -18.17 8.29
CA GLU A 159 -16.46 -19.61 8.00
C GLU A 159 -17.02 -19.89 6.61
N LYS A 160 -18.08 -19.16 6.21
CA LYS A 160 -18.62 -19.24 4.86
C LYS A 160 -17.56 -18.93 3.81
N ILE A 161 -16.74 -17.89 3.98
CA ILE A 161 -15.65 -17.58 3.03
C ILE A 161 -14.60 -18.71 3.01
N ASN A 162 -14.23 -19.22 4.18
CA ASN A 162 -13.20 -20.26 4.33
C ASN A 162 -13.58 -21.60 3.67
N GLN A 163 -14.87 -21.88 3.50
CA GLN A 163 -15.37 -23.10 2.84
C GLN A 163 -15.08 -23.17 1.33
N HIS A 164 -14.72 -22.06 0.68
CA HIS A 164 -14.57 -21.99 -0.79
C HIS A 164 -13.15 -22.18 -1.34
N ASP A 165 -12.18 -22.62 -0.52
CA ASP A 165 -10.75 -22.75 -0.90
C ASP A 165 -10.24 -21.54 -1.70
N VAL A 166 -10.45 -20.35 -1.12
CA VAL A 166 -10.15 -19.07 -1.75
C VAL A 166 -8.64 -18.85 -1.80
N GLU A 167 -8.12 -18.45 -2.96
CA GLU A 167 -6.72 -18.06 -3.12
C GLU A 167 -6.56 -16.54 -3.11
N PHE A 168 -7.53 -15.82 -3.68
CA PHE A 168 -7.56 -14.36 -3.68
C PHE A 168 -8.95 -13.83 -3.29
N LEU A 169 -9.05 -13.25 -2.10
CA LEU A 169 -10.25 -12.57 -1.61
C LEU A 169 -10.28 -11.11 -2.05
N ILE A 170 -11.30 -10.74 -2.82
CA ILE A 170 -11.56 -9.38 -3.26
C ILE A 170 -12.66 -8.75 -2.40
N VAL A 171 -12.31 -7.70 -1.66
CA VAL A 171 -13.23 -6.93 -0.83
C VAL A 171 -13.68 -5.67 -1.57
N SER A 172 -14.96 -5.59 -1.92
CA SER A 172 -15.56 -4.54 -2.74
C SER A 172 -16.60 -3.70 -1.97
N ILE A 173 -16.21 -3.20 -0.80
CA ILE A 173 -16.97 -2.19 -0.02
C ILE A 173 -16.28 -0.81 -0.09
N SER A 174 -16.68 0.20 0.69
CA SER A 174 -15.97 1.48 0.71
C SER A 174 -14.51 1.32 1.18
N ALA A 175 -13.56 2.08 0.62
CA ALA A 175 -12.11 1.94 0.90
C ALA A 175 -11.75 1.85 2.39
N LYS A 176 -12.23 2.80 3.19
CA LYS A 176 -11.97 2.83 4.64
C LYS A 176 -12.49 1.56 5.34
N LYS A 177 -13.74 1.16 5.07
CA LYS A 177 -14.31 -0.06 5.67
C LYS A 177 -13.63 -1.32 5.14
N GLY A 178 -13.26 -1.38 3.86
CA GLY A 178 -12.63 -2.54 3.25
C GLY A 178 -11.26 -2.82 3.84
N GLN A 179 -10.42 -1.78 3.95
CA GLN A 179 -9.13 -1.86 4.62
C GLN A 179 -9.27 -2.30 6.08
N ALA A 180 -10.17 -1.66 6.83
CA ALA A 180 -10.42 -2.01 8.23
C ALA A 180 -10.95 -3.43 8.41
N TRP A 181 -11.83 -3.90 7.51
CA TRP A 181 -12.38 -5.25 7.53
C TRP A 181 -11.29 -6.30 7.24
N ILE A 182 -10.41 -6.07 6.27
CA ILE A 182 -9.28 -6.96 6.00
C ILE A 182 -8.33 -6.98 7.21
N GLU A 183 -7.93 -5.81 7.72
CA GLU A 183 -7.05 -5.74 8.89
C GLU A 183 -7.61 -6.51 10.09
N LYS A 184 -8.91 -6.39 10.35
CA LYS A 184 -9.59 -7.10 11.42
C LYS A 184 -9.60 -8.62 11.20
N ASN A 185 -9.93 -9.08 9.99
CA ASN A 185 -10.28 -10.50 9.76
C ASN A 185 -9.17 -11.33 9.10
N LYS A 186 -8.09 -10.73 8.59
CA LYS A 186 -7.03 -11.44 7.83
C LYS A 186 -6.38 -12.61 8.57
N HIS A 187 -6.44 -12.65 9.89
CA HIS A 187 -5.89 -13.74 10.70
C HIS A 187 -6.87 -14.91 10.89
N LEU A 188 -8.15 -14.71 10.58
CA LEU A 188 -9.22 -15.72 10.62
C LEU A 188 -9.55 -16.29 9.24
N LEU A 189 -9.04 -15.67 8.17
CA LEU A 189 -9.30 -16.05 6.79
C LEU A 189 -8.21 -17.00 6.28
N ASN A 190 -8.61 -18.05 5.57
CA ASN A 190 -7.71 -19.02 4.94
C ASN A 190 -7.12 -18.51 3.62
N ALA A 191 -7.69 -17.45 3.04
CA ALA A 191 -7.24 -16.87 1.78
C ALA A 191 -5.83 -16.27 1.95
N PRO A 192 -4.81 -16.70 1.18
CA PRO A 192 -3.47 -16.15 1.30
C PRO A 192 -3.39 -14.72 0.78
N VAL A 193 -4.12 -14.39 -0.29
CA VAL A 193 -4.11 -13.03 -0.86
C VAL A 193 -5.43 -12.34 -0.56
N MET A 194 -5.35 -11.10 -0.06
CA MET A 194 -6.51 -10.27 0.24
C MET A 194 -6.28 -8.86 -0.32
N SER A 195 -7.31 -8.25 -0.89
CA SER A 195 -7.22 -6.86 -1.34
C SER A 195 -8.57 -6.16 -1.32
N HIS A 196 -8.55 -4.87 -0.94
CA HIS A 196 -9.68 -3.99 -1.19
C HIS A 196 -9.62 -3.49 -2.63
N LEU A 197 -10.52 -3.99 -3.48
CA LEU A 197 -10.66 -3.55 -4.87
C LEU A 197 -12.11 -3.13 -5.11
N GLY A 198 -12.38 -1.83 -4.92
CA GLY A 198 -13.73 -1.27 -4.90
C GLY A 198 -14.62 -1.66 -6.08
N ALA A 199 -14.64 -0.85 -7.15
CA ALA A 199 -15.55 -1.05 -8.28
C ALA A 199 -15.14 -2.21 -9.23
N VAL A 200 -14.19 -3.06 -8.84
CA VAL A 200 -13.67 -4.11 -9.73
C VAL A 200 -14.71 -5.20 -9.99
N ILE A 201 -15.48 -5.56 -8.97
CA ILE A 201 -16.61 -6.49 -9.11
C ILE A 201 -17.64 -5.97 -10.14
N ASN A 202 -17.89 -4.66 -10.15
CA ASN A 202 -18.83 -4.01 -11.09
C ASN A 202 -18.33 -4.06 -12.54
N PHE A 203 -17.02 -4.01 -12.76
CA PHE A 203 -16.45 -4.17 -14.10
C PHE A 203 -16.67 -5.57 -14.65
N PHE A 204 -16.44 -6.62 -13.84
CA PHE A 204 -16.71 -8.00 -14.26
C PHE A 204 -18.21 -8.27 -14.41
N ALA A 205 -19.04 -7.71 -13.54
CA ALA A 205 -20.50 -7.75 -13.68
C ALA A 205 -20.98 -6.97 -14.92
N GLY A 206 -20.15 -6.10 -15.52
CA GLY A 206 -20.50 -5.26 -16.66
C GLY A 206 -21.48 -4.14 -16.34
N SER A 207 -21.68 -3.82 -15.05
CA SER A 207 -22.58 -2.74 -14.61
C SER A 207 -21.95 -1.35 -14.75
N ILE A 208 -20.62 -1.28 -14.93
CA ILE A 208 -19.89 -0.03 -15.14
C ILE A 208 -18.97 -0.16 -16.35
N GLN A 209 -18.98 0.85 -17.21
CA GLN A 209 -18.05 0.92 -18.34
C GLN A 209 -16.75 1.60 -17.94
N ARG A 210 -15.63 1.03 -18.37
CA ARG A 210 -14.31 1.68 -18.23
C ARG A 210 -14.26 2.97 -19.04
N ALA A 211 -13.46 3.94 -18.57
CA ALA A 211 -13.18 5.13 -19.34
C ALA A 211 -12.52 4.74 -20.68
N PRO A 212 -12.81 5.44 -21.79
CA PRO A 212 -12.11 5.23 -23.05
C PRO A 212 -10.59 5.31 -22.89
N LYS A 213 -9.82 4.53 -23.66
CA LYS A 213 -8.35 4.50 -23.56
C LYS A 213 -7.69 5.88 -23.65
N LEU A 214 -8.24 6.80 -24.44
CA LEU A 214 -7.77 8.18 -24.51
C LEU A 214 -7.96 8.90 -23.17
N ALA A 215 -9.13 8.79 -22.55
CA ALA A 215 -9.39 9.38 -21.23
C ALA A 215 -8.46 8.79 -20.16
N GLN A 216 -8.19 7.49 -20.18
CA GLN A 216 -7.21 6.87 -19.30
C GLN A 216 -5.79 7.43 -19.52
N ARG A 217 -5.37 7.55 -20.79
CA ARG A 217 -4.05 8.07 -21.17
C ARG A 217 -3.84 9.52 -20.74
N PHE A 218 -4.89 10.34 -20.78
CA PHE A 218 -4.85 11.73 -20.31
C PHE A 218 -5.17 11.89 -18.82
N GLY A 219 -5.40 10.80 -18.07
CA GLY A 219 -5.74 10.85 -16.65
C GLY A 219 -7.12 11.45 -16.35
N LEU A 220 -8.03 11.45 -17.32
CA LEU A 220 -9.40 11.99 -17.24
C LEU A 220 -10.43 10.95 -16.77
N GLU A 221 -9.99 9.82 -16.22
CA GLU A 221 -10.88 8.79 -15.67
C GLU A 221 -11.80 9.29 -14.58
N TRP A 222 -11.34 10.25 -13.77
CA TRP A 222 -12.17 10.87 -12.74
C TRP A 222 -13.35 11.62 -13.36
N LEU A 223 -13.16 12.30 -14.50
CA LEU A 223 -14.21 13.01 -15.20
C LEU A 223 -15.23 12.03 -15.81
N TRP A 224 -14.74 10.93 -16.39
CA TRP A 224 -15.60 9.84 -16.87
C TRP A 224 -16.41 9.20 -15.74
N ARG A 225 -15.83 9.09 -14.53
CA ARG A 225 -16.53 8.60 -13.35
C ARG A 225 -17.59 9.57 -12.84
N ILE A 226 -17.34 10.88 -12.84
CA ILE A 226 -18.36 11.87 -12.51
C ILE A 226 -19.50 11.83 -13.54
N TYR A 227 -19.19 11.63 -14.82
CA TYR A 227 -20.21 11.48 -15.85
C TYR A 227 -21.13 10.27 -15.60
N GLN A 228 -20.59 9.11 -15.23
CA GLN A 228 -21.39 7.93 -14.90
C GLN A 228 -22.07 8.02 -13.53
N GLU A 229 -21.43 8.65 -12.55
CA GLU A 229 -21.88 8.73 -11.15
C GLU A 229 -21.75 10.18 -10.65
N PRO A 230 -22.72 11.07 -10.96
CA PRO A 230 -22.61 12.51 -10.68
C PRO A 230 -22.33 12.84 -9.22
N ALA A 231 -22.87 12.07 -8.26
CA ALA A 231 -22.66 12.27 -6.83
C ALA A 231 -21.18 12.28 -6.40
N LEU A 232 -20.28 11.69 -7.19
CA LEU A 232 -18.84 11.66 -6.91
C LEU A 232 -18.15 13.02 -7.06
N TRP A 233 -18.77 14.03 -7.69
CA TRP A 233 -18.14 15.33 -7.92
C TRP A 233 -17.66 16.00 -6.63
N ARG A 234 -18.45 15.90 -5.54
CA ARG A 234 -18.10 16.48 -4.23
C ARG A 234 -16.84 15.83 -3.66
N ARG A 235 -16.72 14.52 -3.81
CA ARG A 235 -15.53 13.76 -3.38
C ARG A 235 -14.31 14.22 -4.16
N TYR A 236 -14.39 14.25 -5.49
CA TYR A 236 -13.27 14.67 -6.33
C TYR A 236 -12.85 16.13 -6.08
N PHE A 237 -13.80 17.02 -5.83
CA PHE A 237 -13.50 18.40 -5.46
C PHE A 237 -12.73 18.48 -4.12
N ASN A 238 -13.24 17.82 -3.08
CA ASN A 238 -12.60 17.81 -1.76
C ASN A 238 -11.21 17.15 -1.78
N ASP A 239 -11.07 16.04 -2.50
CA ASP A 239 -9.79 15.36 -2.72
C ASP A 239 -8.83 16.27 -3.49
N GLY A 240 -9.32 17.00 -4.51
CA GLY A 240 -8.53 17.95 -5.30
C GLY A 240 -8.00 19.13 -4.48
N VAL A 241 -8.83 19.74 -3.63
CA VAL A 241 -8.41 20.83 -2.73
C VAL A 241 -7.37 20.32 -1.71
N SER A 242 -7.61 19.17 -1.12
CA SER A 242 -6.68 18.53 -0.18
C SER A 242 -5.34 18.21 -0.85
N PHE A 243 -5.39 17.70 -2.07
CA PHE A 243 -4.22 17.40 -2.89
C PHE A 243 -3.43 18.66 -3.24
N LEU A 244 -4.10 19.73 -3.65
CA LEU A 244 -3.45 21.01 -3.95
C LEU A 244 -2.71 21.54 -2.72
N LYS A 245 -3.31 21.45 -1.53
CA LYS A 245 -2.63 21.81 -0.28
C LYS A 245 -1.38 20.95 -0.04
N LEU A 246 -1.44 19.63 -0.27
CA LEU A 246 -0.28 18.75 -0.17
C LEU A 246 0.79 19.12 -1.22
N LEU A 247 0.40 19.44 -2.44
CA LEU A 247 1.33 19.89 -3.47
C LEU A 247 2.06 21.16 -3.04
N LEU A 248 1.33 22.18 -2.59
CA LEU A 248 1.89 23.48 -2.21
C LEU A 248 2.73 23.43 -0.93
N CYS A 249 2.28 22.71 0.10
CA CYS A 249 2.91 22.75 1.42
C CYS A 249 3.94 21.64 1.66
N ASN A 250 3.87 20.54 0.90
CA ASN A 250 4.69 19.35 1.14
C ASN A 250 5.55 19.01 -0.08
N VAL A 251 4.93 18.81 -1.25
CA VAL A 251 5.64 18.31 -2.44
C VAL A 251 6.53 19.38 -3.04
N MET A 252 6.03 20.59 -3.32
CA MET A 252 6.81 21.65 -3.97
C MET A 252 8.03 22.11 -3.14
N PRO A 253 7.93 22.36 -1.83
CA PRO A 253 9.10 22.70 -1.03
C PRO A 253 10.15 21.60 -1.03
N TYR A 254 9.72 20.33 -0.95
CA TYR A 254 10.65 19.20 -1.00
C TYR A 254 11.29 19.04 -2.39
N TRP A 255 10.52 19.20 -3.46
CA TRP A 255 11.03 19.20 -4.82
C TRP A 255 12.04 20.32 -5.09
N LEU A 256 11.75 21.55 -4.65
CA LEU A 256 12.69 22.66 -4.72
C LEU A 256 13.97 22.33 -3.93
N TRP A 257 13.81 21.79 -2.72
CA TRP A 257 14.94 21.36 -1.91
C TRP A 257 15.79 20.31 -2.63
N LEU A 258 15.20 19.28 -3.24
CA LEU A 258 15.91 18.27 -4.02
C LEU A 258 16.66 18.85 -5.23
N LYS A 259 16.15 19.92 -5.84
CA LYS A 259 16.82 20.61 -6.95
C LYS A 259 18.02 21.45 -6.51
N PHE A 260 17.93 22.12 -5.37
CA PHE A 260 18.97 23.04 -4.89
C PHE A 260 19.98 22.39 -3.95
N PHE A 261 19.59 21.31 -3.27
CA PHE A 261 20.42 20.54 -2.35
C PHE A 261 20.56 19.11 -2.86
N GLN A 262 21.36 18.93 -3.91
CA GLN A 262 21.85 17.61 -4.29
C GLN A 262 23.17 17.33 -3.57
N PRO A 263 23.22 16.36 -2.65
CA PRO A 263 24.49 15.99 -2.05
C PRO A 263 25.40 15.35 -3.11
N SER A 264 26.59 15.93 -3.33
CA SER A 264 27.57 15.38 -4.26
C SER A 264 28.01 13.99 -3.81
N SER A 265 27.75 12.97 -4.62
CA SER A 265 27.92 11.54 -4.32
C SER A 265 29.37 11.06 -4.27
N SER A 266 30.35 11.93 -4.52
CA SER A 266 31.67 11.49 -4.97
C SER A 266 32.67 11.05 -3.90
N ASN A 267 32.34 11.03 -2.59
CA ASN A 267 33.17 10.44 -1.53
C ASN A 267 32.42 10.37 -0.18
N GLN A 268 31.40 9.52 -0.05
CA GLN A 268 30.55 9.48 1.14
C GLN A 268 30.65 8.16 1.89
N THR A 269 31.15 8.19 3.13
CA THR A 269 31.12 7.06 4.05
C THR A 269 29.76 6.99 4.76
N PHE A 270 29.03 5.90 4.55
CA PHE A 270 27.85 5.57 5.35
C PHE A 270 28.27 4.77 6.58
N GLY A 271 27.87 5.23 7.77
CA GLY A 271 28.18 4.57 9.04
C GLY A 271 26.90 4.14 9.74
N ILE A 272 26.70 2.83 9.90
CA ILE A 272 25.70 2.28 10.83
C ILE A 272 26.45 1.74 12.04
N ASN A 273 26.14 2.28 13.21
CA ASN A 273 26.57 1.70 14.48
C ASN A 273 25.31 1.18 15.20
N VAL A 274 25.13 -0.14 15.16
CA VAL A 274 24.09 -0.79 15.94
C VAL A 274 24.65 -1.01 17.35
N SER A 275 24.23 -0.18 18.30
CA SER A 275 24.58 -0.38 19.71
C SER A 275 23.58 -1.32 20.35
N THR A 276 24.06 -2.50 20.73
CA THR A 276 23.32 -3.48 21.53
C THR A 276 23.73 -3.37 22.99
N GLU A 277 22.82 -3.00 23.88
CA GLU A 277 23.05 -3.16 25.32
C GLU A 277 22.62 -4.57 25.70
N ALA A 278 23.50 -5.35 26.35
CA ALA A 278 23.22 -6.72 26.81
C ALA A 278 22.65 -7.67 25.73
N ASP A 279 23.32 -7.76 24.56
CA ASP A 279 22.88 -8.57 23.39
C ASP A 279 21.54 -8.15 22.75
N GLU A 280 21.09 -6.92 23.05
CA GLU A 280 19.76 -6.47 22.69
C GLU A 280 19.75 -5.12 21.93
N ILE A 281 19.37 -5.16 20.64
CA ILE A 281 19.20 -3.96 19.78
C ILE A 281 18.04 -3.10 20.31
N LYS A 282 18.35 -2.14 21.18
CA LYS A 282 17.41 -1.10 21.65
C LYS A 282 17.64 0.23 20.94
N HIS A 283 18.87 0.47 20.50
CA HIS A 283 19.33 1.75 20.00
C HIS A 283 20.14 1.57 18.71
N ILE A 284 19.64 2.11 17.60
CA ILE A 284 20.34 2.06 16.30
C ILE A 284 20.83 3.47 16.00
N SER A 285 22.15 3.66 16.03
CA SER A 285 22.76 4.94 15.70
C SER A 285 23.15 4.97 14.22
N LEU A 286 22.66 5.97 13.51
CA LEU A 286 22.89 6.14 12.08
C LEU A 286 23.75 7.39 11.85
N SER A 287 24.67 7.29 10.89
CA SER A 287 25.50 8.41 10.47
C SER A 287 25.78 8.43 8.96
N GLY A 288 26.00 9.63 8.43
CA GLY A 288 26.21 9.86 7.01
C GLY A 288 24.90 9.96 6.22
N TYR A 289 24.89 9.40 5.02
CA TYR A 289 23.78 9.52 4.06
C TYR A 289 22.93 8.25 4.08
N CYS A 290 21.69 8.38 4.52
CA CYS A 290 20.71 7.28 4.54
C CYS A 290 19.84 7.37 3.29
N MET A 291 20.30 6.79 2.18
CA MET A 291 19.63 6.83 0.88
C MET A 291 19.43 5.41 0.35
N TYR A 292 18.66 5.25 -0.73
CA TYR A 292 18.47 3.97 -1.40
C TYR A 292 19.79 3.26 -1.72
N SER A 293 20.82 4.00 -2.16
CA SER A 293 22.14 3.46 -2.48
C SER A 293 22.91 2.89 -1.27
N THR A 294 22.54 3.29 -0.05
CA THR A 294 23.22 2.88 1.20
C THR A 294 22.32 2.04 2.11
N ILE A 295 21.13 1.65 1.64
CA ILE A 295 20.09 1.05 2.49
C ILE A 295 20.32 -0.44 2.84
N LEU A 296 21.21 -1.15 2.13
CA LEU A 296 21.38 -2.60 2.30
C LEU A 296 21.74 -3.01 3.75
N PRO A 297 22.75 -2.42 4.41
CA PRO A 297 23.04 -2.76 5.81
C PRO A 297 21.90 -2.38 6.77
N LEU A 298 21.12 -1.37 6.42
CA LEU A 298 19.97 -0.93 7.22
C LEU A 298 18.83 -1.94 7.20
N ARG A 299 18.62 -2.63 6.07
CA ARG A 299 17.60 -3.69 5.94
C ARG A 299 17.86 -4.82 6.92
N GLU A 300 19.10 -5.32 7.00
CA GLU A 300 19.43 -6.38 7.95
C GLU A 300 19.32 -5.91 9.40
N ALA A 301 19.77 -4.69 9.72
CA ALA A 301 19.64 -4.13 11.06
C ALA A 301 18.16 -3.99 11.48
N PHE A 302 17.30 -3.46 10.61
CA PHE A 302 15.87 -3.29 10.91
C PHE A 302 15.14 -4.63 10.96
N LYS A 303 15.51 -5.59 10.12
CA LYS A 303 15.01 -6.97 10.19
C LYS A 303 15.32 -7.62 11.54
N GLN A 304 16.56 -7.50 12.01
CA GLN A 304 16.93 -8.01 13.34
C GLN A 304 16.17 -7.29 14.46
N ALA A 305 16.01 -5.96 14.36
CA ALA A 305 15.26 -5.18 15.34
C ALA A 305 13.77 -5.57 15.38
N ALA A 306 13.13 -5.72 14.22
CA ALA A 306 11.73 -6.16 14.11
C ALA A 306 11.50 -7.56 14.70
N ALA A 307 12.46 -8.49 14.52
CA ALA A 307 12.37 -9.83 15.06
C ALA A 307 12.41 -9.89 16.60
N LYS A 308 13.02 -8.88 17.24
CA LYS A 308 13.16 -8.82 18.70
C LYS A 308 11.89 -8.39 19.44
N LYS A 309 10.89 -7.82 18.73
CA LYS A 309 9.60 -7.39 19.31
C LYS A 309 9.79 -6.57 20.59
N ARG A 310 10.33 -5.37 20.44
CA ARG A 310 10.55 -4.40 21.53
C ARG A 310 10.55 -2.98 20.97
N ASP A 311 10.52 -1.98 21.84
CA ASP A 311 10.70 -0.60 21.42
C ASP A 311 12.08 -0.39 20.78
N VAL A 312 12.11 0.37 19.69
CA VAL A 312 13.33 0.68 18.95
C VAL A 312 13.50 2.20 18.87
N VAL A 313 14.69 2.66 19.27
CA VAL A 313 15.10 4.06 19.14
C VAL A 313 16.10 4.18 17.99
N LEU A 314 15.78 5.01 17.00
CA LEU A 314 16.67 5.38 15.91
C LEU A 314 17.31 6.74 16.23
N ASP A 315 18.62 6.73 16.50
CA ASP A 315 19.40 7.94 16.73
C ASP A 315 19.97 8.47 15.42
N LEU A 316 19.45 9.64 15.01
CA LEU A 316 19.79 10.29 13.75
C LEU A 316 20.82 11.42 13.93
N LYS A 317 21.52 11.49 15.07
CA LYS A 317 22.52 12.55 15.37
C LYS A 317 23.58 12.70 14.30
N GLY A 318 24.08 11.59 13.76
CA GLY A 318 25.11 11.57 12.72
C GLY A 318 24.56 11.64 11.30
N VAL A 319 23.24 11.59 11.10
CA VAL A 319 22.64 11.52 9.76
C VAL A 319 22.62 12.91 9.14
N THR A 320 23.14 13.01 7.92
CA THR A 320 23.20 14.27 7.16
C THR A 320 21.96 14.44 6.28
N VAL A 321 21.59 13.40 5.54
CA VAL A 321 20.49 13.38 4.57
C VAL A 321 19.77 12.03 4.63
N ILE A 322 18.45 12.08 4.42
CA ILE A 322 17.57 10.93 4.24
C ILE A 322 16.84 11.05 2.90
N ASP A 323 16.39 9.94 2.32
CA ASP A 323 15.50 9.94 1.15
C ASP A 323 14.17 9.22 1.41
N SER A 324 13.35 9.14 0.37
CA SER A 324 12.06 8.46 0.42
C SER A 324 12.18 6.94 0.65
N ALA A 325 13.29 6.30 0.26
CA ALA A 325 13.51 4.88 0.46
C ALA A 325 13.81 4.57 1.94
N PHE A 326 14.66 5.38 2.58
CA PHE A 326 14.91 5.29 4.02
C PHE A 326 13.62 5.39 4.83
N LEU A 327 12.78 6.38 4.50
CA LEU A 327 11.49 6.55 5.16
C LEU A 327 10.52 5.39 4.87
N GLY A 328 10.53 4.85 3.65
CA GLY A 328 9.76 3.63 3.33
C GLY A 328 10.14 2.47 4.23
N LEU A 329 11.44 2.26 4.46
CA LEU A 329 11.93 1.21 5.35
C LEU A 329 11.60 1.46 6.82
N CYS A 330 11.59 2.73 7.26
CA CYS A 330 11.12 3.09 8.60
C CYS A 330 9.63 2.75 8.79
N LEU A 331 8.80 2.93 7.76
CA LEU A 331 7.38 2.52 7.81
C LEU A 331 7.22 1.00 7.89
N VAL A 332 8.09 0.23 7.21
CA VAL A 332 8.11 -1.24 7.35
C VAL A 332 8.52 -1.68 8.76
N LEU A 333 9.55 -1.07 9.34
CA LEU A 333 9.92 -1.33 10.73
C LEU A 333 8.78 -0.96 11.69
N TYR A 334 8.18 0.22 11.50
CA TYR A 334 7.02 0.68 12.27
C TYR A 334 5.85 -0.33 12.22
N LYS A 335 5.51 -0.86 11.03
CA LYS A 335 4.50 -1.92 10.86
C LYS A 335 4.75 -3.10 11.80
N HIS A 336 5.96 -3.64 11.80
CA HIS A 336 6.29 -4.82 12.61
C HIS A 336 6.30 -4.54 14.12
N LEU A 337 6.85 -3.40 14.54
CA LEU A 337 6.88 -3.01 15.95
C LEU A 337 5.46 -2.78 16.47
N LYS A 338 4.65 -2.03 15.73
CA LYS A 338 3.26 -1.78 16.10
C LYS A 338 2.43 -3.05 16.17
N ALA A 339 2.61 -3.97 15.22
CA ALA A 339 1.92 -5.26 15.24
C ALA A 339 2.28 -6.13 16.45
N SER A 340 3.42 -5.87 17.10
CA SER A 340 3.85 -6.54 18.34
C SER A 340 3.60 -5.69 19.59
N GLY A 341 2.94 -4.54 19.49
CA GLY A 341 2.64 -3.66 20.62
C GLY A 341 3.79 -2.73 21.03
N HIS A 342 4.79 -2.57 20.15
CA HIS A 342 5.98 -1.76 20.39
C HIS A 342 6.04 -0.52 19.51
N SER A 343 6.91 0.41 19.90
CA SER A 343 7.05 1.73 19.30
C SER A 343 8.38 1.89 18.54
N LEU A 344 8.35 2.78 17.55
CA LEU A 344 9.53 3.26 16.84
C LEU A 344 9.68 4.75 17.12
N THR A 345 10.81 5.16 17.70
CA THR A 345 11.08 6.57 18.02
C THR A 345 12.34 7.05 17.33
N LEU A 346 12.24 8.18 16.62
CA LEU A 346 13.38 8.84 15.98
C LEU A 346 13.85 10.02 16.82
N ILE A 347 15.12 10.03 17.22
CA ILE A 347 15.72 11.07 18.07
C ILE A 347 16.90 11.76 17.39
N ASN A 348 17.28 12.93 17.92
CA ASN A 348 18.46 13.72 17.53
C ASN A 348 18.60 14.05 16.03
N SER A 349 17.50 14.03 15.26
CA SER A 349 17.54 14.39 13.85
C SER A 349 17.95 15.85 13.63
N ASN A 350 18.85 16.10 12.69
CA ASN A 350 19.22 17.45 12.31
C ASN A 350 18.04 18.21 11.64
N LYS A 351 18.19 19.54 11.44
CA LYS A 351 17.14 20.40 10.86
C LYS A 351 16.71 19.98 9.44
N ASN A 352 17.63 19.48 8.61
CA ASN A 352 17.34 19.05 7.24
C ASN A 352 16.55 17.74 7.22
N VAL A 353 17.00 16.73 7.97
CA VAL A 353 16.29 15.46 8.13
C VAL A 353 14.87 15.71 8.66
N ARG A 354 14.72 16.57 9.68
CA ARG A 354 13.40 16.94 10.21
C ARG A 354 12.50 17.64 9.18
N ARG A 355 13.05 18.48 8.30
CA ARG A 355 12.29 19.10 7.19
C ARG A 355 11.79 18.07 6.20
N ILE A 356 12.64 17.13 5.79
CA ILE A 356 12.26 16.05 4.86
C ILE A 356 11.14 15.20 5.48
N MET A 357 11.29 14.79 6.75
CA MET A 357 10.25 14.06 7.48
C MET A 357 8.92 14.83 7.57
N LYS A 358 8.98 16.16 7.76
CA LYS A 358 7.79 17.03 7.77
C LYS A 358 7.08 17.05 6.42
N TRP A 359 7.84 17.25 5.33
CA TRP A 359 7.29 17.27 3.99
C TRP A 359 6.74 15.91 3.59
N GLN A 360 7.38 14.82 4.02
CA GLN A 360 6.90 13.45 3.80
C GLN A 360 5.81 13.00 4.77
N LYS A 361 5.31 13.86 5.68
CA LYS A 361 4.20 13.55 6.59
C LYS A 361 4.43 12.36 7.53
N VAL A 362 5.69 12.08 7.88
CA VAL A 362 6.06 10.94 8.75
C VAL A 362 6.36 11.32 10.20
N ILE A 363 6.51 12.61 10.53
CA ILE A 363 6.86 13.04 11.91
C ILE A 363 5.91 12.44 12.95
N GLY A 364 4.60 12.69 12.85
CA GLY A 364 3.64 12.22 13.86
C GLY A 364 3.42 10.70 13.90
N LEU A 365 4.07 9.92 13.04
CA LEU A 365 4.04 8.45 13.07
C LEU A 365 5.27 7.85 13.77
N LEU A 366 6.39 8.57 13.73
CA LEU A 366 7.72 8.08 14.07
C LEU A 366 8.36 8.86 15.25
N THR A 367 7.59 9.77 15.86
CA THR A 367 7.91 10.51 17.07
C THR A 367 6.83 10.26 18.09
#